data_AF-A0A6A3DGZ6-F1
#
_entry.id   AF-A0A6A3DGZ6-F1
#
_cell.length_a   1.000
_cell.length_b   1.000
_cell.length_c   1.000
_cell.angle_alpha   90.00
_cell.angle_beta   90.00
_cell.angle_gamma   90.00
#
_symmetry.space_group_name_H-M   'P 1'
#
loop_
_entity.id
_entity.type
_entity.pdbx_description
1 polymer ?
#
loop_
_entity_poly.entity_id
_entity_poly.type
_entity_poly.pdbx_seq_one_letter_code
_entity_poly.pdbx_strand_id
1 'polypeptide(L)'
;MSEDVWLRHVQAYEEGAPHALDKEVSLAAMRALRRRATKEAKKFRVARRVRRLQRQQQMYEQPEEKGKTKMRHTQPQMRASYHYERRGGYGDVELIDDGKGKSVRNTQLRAASSGE
;
A
#
# COMPACT_ATOMS: atom_id res chain seq x y z
N MET A 1 -7.22 -0.93 22.73
CA MET A 1 -6.17 -0.01 23.21
C MET A 1 -6.89 1.01 24.08
N SER A 2 -6.47 1.15 25.33
CA SER A 2 -7.07 2.13 26.24
C SER A 2 -6.81 3.56 25.77
N GLU A 3 -7.65 4.49 26.21
CA GLU A 3 -7.54 5.90 25.84
C GLU A 3 -6.23 6.51 26.34
N ASP A 4 -5.77 6.14 27.55
CA ASP A 4 -4.51 6.64 28.11
C ASP A 4 -3.29 6.28 27.25
N VAL A 5 -3.26 5.06 26.73
CA VAL A 5 -2.18 4.60 25.85
C VAL A 5 -2.23 5.34 24.51
N TRP A 6 -3.43 5.61 24.01
CA TRP A 6 -3.61 6.43 22.80
C TRP A 6 -3.10 7.86 23.02
N LEU A 7 -3.49 8.51 24.11
CA LEU A 7 -3.08 9.87 24.44
C LEU A 7 -1.57 9.99 24.61
N ARG A 8 -0.91 8.99 25.22
CA ARG A 8 0.56 8.96 25.29
C ARG A 8 1.23 8.93 23.90
N HIS A 9 0.65 8.20 22.94
CA HIS A 9 1.16 8.18 21.58
C HIS A 9 0.92 9.50 20.83
N VAL A 10 -0.19 10.19 21.11
CA VAL A 10 -0.48 11.52 20.56
C VAL A 10 0.52 12.53 21.12
N GLN A 11 0.66 12.59 22.44
CA GLN A 11 1.58 13.49 23.12
C GLN A 11 3.02 13.30 22.66
N ALA A 12 3.52 12.06 22.62
CA ALA A 12 4.88 11.77 22.16
C ALA A 12 5.11 12.16 20.69
N TYR A 13 4.07 12.11 19.85
CA TYR A 13 4.15 12.57 18.47
C TYR A 13 4.21 14.09 18.35
N GLU A 14 3.39 14.80 19.14
CA GLU A 14 3.36 16.26 19.18
C GLU A 14 4.66 16.83 19.75
N GLU A 15 5.15 16.29 20.86
CA GLU A 15 6.42 16.67 21.50
C GLU A 15 7.64 16.24 20.66
N GLY A 16 7.52 15.13 19.93
CA GLY A 16 8.61 14.61 19.10
C GLY A 16 8.90 15.46 17.85
N ALA A 17 7.95 16.29 17.42
CA ALA A 17 8.10 17.16 16.25
C ALA A 17 8.62 18.55 16.69
N PRO A 18 9.88 18.90 16.36
CA PRO A 18 10.39 20.22 16.69
C PRO A 18 9.62 21.31 15.92
N HIS A 19 9.00 22.23 16.64
CA HIS A 19 8.27 23.36 16.04
C HIS A 19 9.22 24.42 15.47
N ALA A 20 10.42 24.55 16.03
CA ALA A 20 11.51 25.34 15.50
C ALA A 20 12.84 24.67 15.85
N LEU A 21 13.82 24.77 14.94
CA LEU A 21 15.21 24.44 15.23
C LEU A 21 15.89 25.75 15.64
N ASP A 22 16.47 25.80 16.83
CA ASP A 22 17.32 26.93 17.21
C ASP A 22 18.47 27.07 16.21
N LYS A 23 18.83 28.31 15.87
CA LYS A 23 19.77 28.63 14.80
C LYS A 23 21.21 28.13 15.07
N GLU A 24 21.50 27.70 16.29
CA GLU A 24 22.85 27.31 16.76
C GLU A 24 22.96 25.82 17.13
N VAL A 25 22.15 24.95 16.53
CA VAL A 25 22.24 23.51 16.81
C VAL A 25 23.22 22.82 15.86
N SER A 26 24.18 22.08 16.41
CA SER A 26 25.09 21.23 15.62
C SER A 26 24.33 20.30 14.67
N LEU A 27 24.88 20.06 13.47
CA LEU A 27 24.30 19.17 12.46
C LEU A 27 23.98 17.77 13.00
N ALA A 28 24.79 17.27 13.94
CA ALA A 28 24.54 15.98 14.59
C ALA A 28 23.26 15.99 15.44
N ALA A 29 23.03 17.07 16.18
CA ALA A 29 21.83 17.26 16.99
C ALA A 29 20.58 17.45 16.12
N MET A 30 20.67 18.18 15.01
CA MET A 30 19.58 18.27 14.02
C MET A 30 19.21 16.89 13.45
N ARG A 31 20.21 16.07 13.07
CA ARG A 31 19.99 14.70 12.58
C ARG A 31 19.38 13.80 13.66
N ALA A 32 19.83 13.91 14.91
CA ALA A 32 19.27 13.16 16.03
C ALA A 32 17.80 13.52 16.27
N LEU A 33 17.47 14.81 16.24
CA LEU A 33 16.10 15.31 16.40
C LEU A 33 15.18 14.80 15.28
N ARG A 34 15.62 14.89 14.02
CA ARG A 34 14.87 14.33 12.88
C ARG A 34 14.62 12.83 13.02
N ARG A 35 15.63 12.07 13.49
CA ARG A 35 15.48 10.62 13.74
C ARG A 35 14.47 10.34 14.85
N ARG A 36 14.50 11.10 15.95
CA ARG A 36 13.52 11.01 17.04
C ARG A 36 12.11 11.31 16.54
N ALA A 37 11.92 12.44 15.85
CA ALA A 37 10.63 12.83 15.26
C ALA A 37 10.08 11.73 14.33
N THR A 38 10.92 11.18 13.45
CA THR A 38 10.54 10.09 12.54
C THR A 38 10.13 8.83 13.32
N LYS A 39 10.83 8.51 14.40
CA LYS A 39 10.53 7.34 15.25
C LYS A 39 9.18 7.50 15.94
N GLU A 40 8.92 8.65 16.55
CA GLU A 40 7.63 8.92 17.20
C GLU A 40 6.48 8.97 16.18
N ALA A 41 6.68 9.58 15.01
CA ALA A 41 5.71 9.54 13.91
C ALA A 41 5.36 8.11 13.46
N LYS A 42 6.36 7.22 13.37
CA LYS A 42 6.12 5.81 13.03
C LYS A 42 5.28 5.11 14.10
N LYS A 43 5.62 5.28 15.39
CA LYS A 43 4.85 4.71 16.50
C LYS A 43 3.40 5.20 16.48
N PHE A 44 3.19 6.50 16.32
CA PHE A 44 1.86 7.10 16.24
C PHE A 44 1.03 6.54 15.09
N ARG A 45 1.61 6.40 13.89
CA ARG A 45 0.91 5.80 12.73
C ARG A 45 0.46 4.36 13.00
N VAL A 46 1.30 3.57 13.67
CA VAL A 46 0.96 2.20 14.07
C VAL A 46 -0.17 2.22 15.10
N ALA A 47 -0.05 3.00 16.17
CA ALA A 47 -1.09 3.13 17.20
C ALA A 47 -2.43 3.59 16.61
N ARG A 48 -2.41 4.56 15.68
CA ARG A 48 -3.59 5.05 14.97
C ARG A 48 -4.24 3.94 14.14
N ARG A 49 -3.45 3.11 13.45
CA ARG A 49 -3.95 1.96 12.69
C ARG A 49 -4.59 0.92 13.61
N VAL A 50 -3.93 0.57 14.71
CA VAL A 50 -4.46 -0.37 15.71
C VAL A 50 -5.79 0.13 16.28
N ARG A 51 -5.87 1.41 16.68
CA ARG A 51 -7.11 2.01 17.19
C ARG A 51 -8.25 1.95 16.17
N ARG A 52 -7.95 2.28 14.90
CA ARG A 52 -8.94 2.22 13.81
C ARG A 52 -9.46 0.80 13.63
N LEU A 53 -8.58 -0.20 13.60
CA LEU A 53 -8.97 -1.59 13.43
C LEU A 53 -9.79 -2.10 14.61
N GLN A 54 -9.42 -1.76 15.84
CA GLN A 54 -10.20 -2.10 17.04
C GLN A 54 -11.61 -1.50 17.00
N ARG A 55 -11.75 -0.23 16.59
CA ARG A 55 -13.07 0.39 16.42
C ARG A 55 -13.90 -0.28 15.33
N GLN A 56 -13.27 -0.72 14.22
CA GLN A 56 -13.95 -1.49 13.19
C GLN A 56 -14.42 -2.85 13.73
N GLN A 57 -13.57 -3.58 14.45
CA GLN A 57 -13.94 -4.85 15.08
C GLN A 57 -15.12 -4.68 16.05
N GLN A 58 -15.10 -3.66 16.92
CA GLN A 58 -16.21 -3.36 17.82
C GLN A 58 -17.53 -3.08 17.09
N MET A 59 -17.49 -2.48 15.90
CA MET A 59 -18.70 -2.30 15.08
C MET A 59 -19.22 -3.62 14.50
N TYR A 60 -18.36 -4.55 14.13
CA TYR A 60 -18.76 -5.88 13.64
C TYR A 60 -19.22 -6.81 14.76
N GLU A 61 -18.64 -6.69 15.95
CA GLU A 61 -18.96 -7.51 17.12
C GLU A 61 -20.23 -7.06 17.84
N GLN A 62 -20.70 -5.83 17.65
CA GLN A 62 -22.03 -5.43 18.11
C GLN A 62 -23.09 -5.99 17.16
N PRO A 63 -23.89 -6.99 17.57
CA PRO A 63 -25.00 -7.45 16.74
C PRO A 63 -26.01 -6.30 16.69
N GLU A 64 -26.37 -5.86 15.49
CA GLU A 64 -27.26 -4.72 15.30
C GLU A 64 -28.63 -4.96 15.95
N GLU A 65 -28.90 -4.33 17.10
CA GLU A 65 -30.28 -4.07 17.55
C GLU A 65 -30.82 -2.72 17.07
N LYS A 66 -30.05 -1.92 16.32
CA LYS A 66 -30.50 -0.62 15.85
C LYS A 66 -30.38 -0.46 14.33
N GLY A 67 -31.37 -1.06 13.68
CA GLY A 67 -32.12 -0.44 12.59
C GLY A 67 -31.31 0.26 11.50
N LYS A 68 -31.03 -0.47 10.41
CA LYS A 68 -31.07 0.00 9.01
C LYS A 68 -30.55 1.42 8.75
N THR A 69 -29.48 1.88 9.39
CA THR A 69 -28.71 3.00 8.85
C THR A 69 -27.83 2.43 7.75
N LYS A 70 -28.43 2.32 6.55
CA LYS A 70 -27.71 1.99 5.32
C LYS A 70 -26.54 2.96 5.22
N MET A 71 -25.32 2.51 5.51
CA MET A 71 -24.12 3.26 5.16
C MET A 71 -24.20 3.47 3.65
N ARG A 72 -24.37 4.72 3.24
CA ARG A 72 -24.38 5.10 1.83
C ARG A 72 -22.95 4.90 1.34
N HIS A 73 -22.65 3.69 0.87
CA HIS A 73 -21.40 3.41 0.18
C HIS A 73 -21.40 4.29 -1.06
N THR A 74 -20.65 5.39 -1.01
CA THR A 74 -20.34 6.17 -2.20
C THR A 74 -19.57 5.22 -3.10
N GLN A 75 -20.24 4.66 -4.10
CA GLN A 75 -19.62 3.85 -5.13
C GLN A 75 -18.42 4.65 -5.66
N PRO A 76 -17.20 4.10 -5.65
CA PRO A 76 -16.09 4.75 -6.32
C PRO A 76 -16.54 5.01 -7.75
N GLN A 77 -16.55 6.27 -8.19
CA GLN A 77 -16.81 6.55 -9.60
C GLN A 77 -15.82 5.69 -10.41
N MET A 78 -16.34 4.76 -11.20
CA MET A 78 -15.52 3.91 -12.06
C MET A 78 -14.70 4.84 -12.95
N ARG A 79 -13.42 4.96 -12.66
CA ARG A 79 -12.48 5.57 -13.60
C ARG A 79 -12.48 4.69 -14.84
N ALA A 80 -12.50 5.31 -16.01
CA ALA A 80 -12.38 4.60 -17.28
C ALA A 80 -11.20 3.61 -17.18
N SER A 81 -11.51 2.31 -17.24
CA SER A 81 -10.52 1.27 -17.22
C SER A 81 -9.62 1.43 -18.43
N TYR A 82 -8.31 1.41 -18.23
CA TYR A 82 -7.33 1.44 -19.32
C TYR A 82 -7.58 0.23 -20.24
N HIS A 83 -7.98 0.48 -21.49
CA HIS A 83 -8.20 -0.56 -22.49
C HIS A 83 -6.93 -0.69 -23.32
N TYR A 84 -6.31 -1.87 -23.33
CA TYR A 84 -5.23 -2.17 -24.25
C TYR A 84 -5.82 -2.71 -25.56
N GLU A 85 -5.63 -1.99 -26.65
CA GLU A 85 -5.89 -2.54 -27.97
C GLU A 85 -4.71 -3.42 -28.38
N ARG A 86 -5.00 -4.69 -28.69
CA ARG A 86 -4.00 -5.65 -29.15
C ARG A 86 -3.55 -5.27 -30.57
N ARG A 87 -2.60 -4.35 -30.69
CA ARG A 87 -1.91 -4.09 -31.97
C ARG A 87 -1.05 -5.31 -32.27
N GLY A 88 -1.41 -6.06 -33.31
CA GLY A 88 -0.75 -7.31 -33.75
C GLY A 88 0.68 -7.09 -34.27
N GLY A 89 1.59 -6.68 -33.39
CA GLY A 89 3.02 -6.51 -33.69
C GLY A 89 3.92 -7.63 -33.15
N TYR A 90 3.37 -8.54 -32.33
CA TYR A 90 4.05 -9.78 -31.97
C TYR A 90 3.54 -10.86 -32.90
N GLY A 91 4.41 -11.32 -33.81
CA GLY A 91 4.08 -12.32 -34.82
C GLY A 91 3.27 -13.46 -34.20
N ASP A 92 2.04 -13.60 -34.66
CA ASP A 92 1.17 -14.73 -34.36
C ASP A 92 1.91 -15.98 -34.81
N VAL A 93 2.63 -16.63 -33.89
CA VAL A 93 3.30 -17.90 -34.19
C VAL A 93 2.19 -18.93 -34.24
N GLU A 94 1.86 -19.39 -35.44
CA GLU A 94 0.94 -20.49 -35.62
C GLU A 94 1.45 -21.69 -34.80
N LEU A 95 0.64 -22.09 -33.83
CA LEU A 95 0.91 -23.25 -32.98
C LEU A 95 0.21 -24.45 -33.61
N ILE A 96 0.98 -25.46 -33.97
CA ILE A 96 0.47 -26.73 -34.50
C ILE A 96 0.32 -27.71 -33.34
N ASP A 97 -0.76 -28.49 -33.33
CA ASP A 97 -0.95 -29.56 -32.37
C ASP A 97 0.00 -30.74 -32.67
N ASP A 98 0.79 -31.13 -31.68
CA ASP A 98 1.76 -32.23 -31.80
C ASP A 98 1.12 -33.63 -31.69
N GLY A 99 -0.21 -33.69 -31.54
CA GLY A 99 -0.96 -34.94 -31.39
C GLY A 99 -0.72 -35.62 -30.03
N LYS A 100 0.05 -35.00 -29.14
CA LYS A 100 0.27 -35.42 -27.74
C LYS A 100 -0.37 -34.44 -26.75
N GLY A 101 -1.23 -33.54 -27.25
CA GLY A 101 -1.99 -32.57 -26.46
C GLY A 101 -1.20 -31.32 -26.08
N LYS A 102 -0.05 -31.05 -26.73
CA LYS A 102 0.73 -29.82 -26.51
C LYS A 102 0.90 -29.09 -27.83
N SER A 103 0.51 -27.82 -27.88
CA SER A 103 0.69 -27.01 -29.10
C SER A 103 2.13 -26.52 -29.20
N VAL A 104 2.79 -26.81 -30.32
CA VAL A 104 4.20 -26.46 -30.59
C VAL A 104 4.26 -25.40 -31.69
N ARG A 105 5.16 -24.43 -31.53
CA ARG A 105 5.35 -23.31 -32.47
C ARG A 105 5.88 -23.79 -33.83
N ASN A 106 5.29 -23.32 -34.93
CA ASN A 106 5.68 -23.69 -36.30
C ASN A 106 6.86 -22.89 -36.89
N THR A 107 7.40 -21.89 -36.17
CA THR A 107 8.49 -21.06 -36.69
C THR A 107 9.84 -21.51 -36.15
N GLN A 108 10.82 -21.67 -37.04
CA GLN A 108 12.21 -21.93 -36.67
C GLN A 108 12.75 -20.76 -35.83
N LEU A 109 13.16 -21.03 -34.59
CA LEU A 109 13.82 -20.03 -33.76
C LEU A 109 15.07 -19.56 -34.51
N ARG A 110 15.21 -18.25 -34.71
CA ARG A 110 16.48 -17.67 -35.16
C ARG A 110 17.54 -18.13 -34.17
N ALA A 111 18.59 -18.80 -34.64
CA ALA A 111 19.70 -19.20 -33.80
C ALA A 111 20.18 -17.98 -33.00
N ALA A 112 20.25 -18.10 -31.67
CA ALA A 112 20.99 -17.13 -30.89
C ALA A 112 22.42 -17.20 -31.41
N SER A 113 22.87 -16.14 -32.09
CA SER A 113 24.24 -16.03 -32.56
C SER A 113 25.17 -16.34 -31.39
N SER A 114 25.98 -17.38 -31.58
CA SER A 114 27.18 -17.65 -30.81
C SER A 114 28.00 -16.36 -30.73
N GLY A 115 28.06 -15.76 -29.54
CA GLY A 115 29.01 -14.70 -29.27
C GLY A 115 30.41 -15.31 -29.18
N GLU A 116 31.23 -15.01 -30.18
CA GLU A 116 32.68 -14.84 -29.99
C GLU A 116 32.95 -13.48 -29.33
#